data_AF-A0A327S1W8-F1
#
_entry.id   AF-A0A327S1W8-F1
#
_cell.length_a   1.000
_cell.length_b   1.000
_cell.length_c   1.000
_cell.angle_alpha   90.00
_cell.angle_beta   90.00
_cell.angle_gamma   90.00
#
_symmetry.space_group_name_H-M   'P 1'
#
loop_
_entity.id
_entity.type
_entity.pdbx_description
1 polymer ?
#
loop_
_entity_poly.entity_id
_entity_poly.type
_entity_poly.pdbx_seq_one_letter_code
_entity_poly.pdbx_strand_id
1 'polypeptide(L)' 'YFLGDNENAIKIQIYCVLIVNLLLAVVKKRLKRSWAFSNLVSFCKIHLFNYINLMRFLENPEKDWIIDKAESEQLVFNL' A
#
# COMPACT_ATOMS: atom_id res chain seq x y z
N TYR A 1 13.56 -8.19 -14.04
CA TYR A 1 14.43 -7.35 -14.86
C TYR A 1 14.71 -6.07 -14.10
N PHE A 2 15.96 -5.64 -14.10
CA PHE A 2 16.34 -4.34 -13.53
C PHE A 2 15.99 -3.23 -14.53
N LEU A 3 15.61 -2.06 -14.04
CA LEU A 3 15.26 -0.88 -14.85
C LEU A 3 16.49 -0.23 -15.52
N GLY A 4 17.65 -0.38 -14.90
CA GLY A 4 18.96 -0.12 -15.48
C GLY A 4 19.96 -1.16 -14.96
N ASP A 5 20.92 -1.51 -15.81
CA ASP A 5 21.90 -2.59 -15.60
C ASP A 5 23.29 -2.09 -15.17
N ASN A 6 23.50 -0.77 -15.09
CA ASN A 6 24.72 -0.24 -14.49
C ASN A 6 24.78 -0.51 -12.97
N GLU A 7 26.00 -0.58 -12.42
CA GLU A 7 26.23 -0.96 -11.02
C GLU A 7 25.45 -0.09 -10.02
N ASN A 8 25.41 1.22 -10.27
CA ASN A 8 24.69 2.16 -9.39
C ASN A 8 23.18 1.97 -9.47
N ALA A 9 22.64 1.75 -10.66
CA ALA A 9 21.22 1.48 -10.88
C ALA A 9 20.79 0.18 -10.19
N ILE A 10 21.63 -0.86 -10.24
CA ILE A 10 21.37 -2.12 -9.53
C ILE A 10 21.38 -1.88 -8.01
N LYS A 11 22.39 -1.18 -7.47
CA LYS A 11 22.47 -0.86 -6.03
C LYS A 11 21.23 -0.10 -5.56
N ILE A 12 20.83 0.95 -6.28
CA ILE A 12 19.64 1.75 -5.94
C ILE A 12 18.39 0.87 -5.95
N GLN A 13 18.20 0.03 -6.97
CA GLN A 13 17.05 -0.87 -7.05
C GLN A 13 17.02 -1.87 -5.89
N ILE A 14 18.16 -2.43 -5.50
CA ILE A 14 18.27 -3.31 -4.32
C ILE A 14 17.82 -2.56 -3.06
N TYR A 15 18.35 -1.36 -2.82
CA TYR A 15 17.94 -0.56 -1.66
C TYR A 15 16.45 -0.22 -1.67
N CYS A 16 15.88 0.13 -2.83
CA CYS A 16 14.44 0.34 -2.96
C CYS A 16 13.64 -0.91 -2.60
N VAL A 17 14.03 -2.10 -3.09
CA VAL A 17 13.35 -3.36 -2.73
C VAL A 17 13.45 -3.65 -1.23
N LEU A 18 14.60 -3.40 -0.61
CA LEU A 18 14.78 -3.59 0.83
C LEU A 18 13.89 -2.65 1.66
N ILE A 19 13.77 -1.37 1.25
CA ILE A 19 12.87 -0.41 1.88
C ILE A 19 11.42 -0.87 1.75
N VAL A 20 10.98 -1.26 0.54
CA VAL A 20 9.62 -1.78 0.31
C VAL A 20 9.36 -3.02 1.16
N ASN A 21 10.31 -3.95 1.22
CA ASN A 21 10.19 -5.16 2.04
C ASN A 21 10.01 -4.83 3.53
N LEU A 22 10.78 -3.87 4.05
CA LEU A 22 10.65 -3.40 5.43
C LEU A 22 9.27 -2.77 5.69
N LEU A 23 8.83 -1.88 4.79
CA LEU A 23 7.51 -1.22 4.92
C LEU A 23 6.37 -2.25 4.91
N LEU A 24 6.40 -3.20 3.98
CA LEU A 24 5.40 -4.27 3.89
C LEU A 24 5.43 -5.20 5.11
N ALA A 25 6.60 -5.48 5.68
CA ALA A 25 6.72 -6.24 6.93
C ALA A 25 6.09 -5.49 8.12
N VAL A 26 6.30 -4.17 8.20
CA VAL A 26 5.66 -3.32 9.23
C VAL A 26 4.14 -3.29 9.05
N VAL A 27 3.65 -3.09 7.83
CA VAL A 27 2.21 -3.14 7.52
C VAL A 27 1.63 -4.49 7.96
N LYS A 28 2.24 -5.62 7.53
CA LYS A 28 1.80 -6.96 7.90
C LYS A 28 1.75 -7.17 9.41
N LYS A 29 2.74 -6.66 10.17
CA LYS A 29 2.79 -6.78 11.63
C LYS A 29 1.69 -5.97 12.33
N ARG A 30 1.21 -4.89 11.72
CA ARG A 30 0.15 -4.03 12.27
C ARG A 30 -1.26 -4.54 11.96
N LEU A 31 -1.41 -5.42 10.98
CA LEU A 31 -2.70 -6.03 10.64
C LEU A 31 -3.08 -7.11 11.65
N LYS A 32 -4.37 -7.18 11.98
CA LYS A 32 -4.97 -8.23 12.80
C LYS A 32 -5.25 -9.47 11.98
N ARG A 33 -5.66 -9.30 10.72
CA ARG A 33 -5.89 -10.41 9.78
C ARG A 33 -4.57 -11.02 9.31
N SER A 34 -4.51 -12.35 9.28
CA SER A 34 -3.36 -13.06 8.69
C SER A 34 -3.39 -12.94 7.17
N TRP A 35 -2.27 -12.46 6.63
CA TRP A 35 -2.06 -12.31 5.19
C TRP A 35 -0.85 -13.10 4.71
N ALA A 36 -1.02 -13.82 3.60
CA ALA A 36 0.12 -14.27 2.80
C ALA A 36 0.89 -13.04 2.29
N PHE A 37 2.22 -13.09 2.36
CA PHE A 37 3.05 -11.92 2.01
C PHE A 37 2.89 -11.52 0.53
N SER A 38 2.79 -12.51 -0.36
CA SER A 38 2.53 -12.30 -1.79
C SER A 38 1.24 -11.52 -2.05
N ASN A 39 0.17 -11.81 -1.32
CA ASN A 39 -1.10 -11.11 -1.45
C ASN A 39 -0.97 -9.64 -1.01
N LEU A 40 -0.30 -9.39 0.11
CA LEU A 40 -0.05 -8.04 0.61
C LEU A 40 0.75 -7.20 -0.41
N VAL A 41 1.83 -7.78 -0.95
CA VAL A 41 2.63 -7.14 -2.01
C VAL A 41 1.78 -6.82 -3.24
N SER A 42 0.96 -7.78 -3.70
CA SER A 42 0.11 -7.62 -4.88
C SER A 42 -0.92 -6.50 -4.70
N PHE A 43 -1.61 -6.47 -3.56
CA PHE A 43 -2.59 -5.42 -3.25
C PHE A 43 -1.95 -4.05 -3.12
N CYS A 44 -0.85 -3.92 -2.36
CA CYS A 44 -0.13 -2.65 -2.27
C CYS A 44 0.34 -2.15 -3.64
N LYS A 45 0.75 -3.06 -4.54
CA LYS A 45 1.13 -2.70 -5.91
C LYS A 45 -0.07 -2.19 -6.73
N ILE A 46 -1.22 -2.87 -6.68
CA ILE A 46 -2.42 -2.49 -7.43
C ILE A 46 -2.95 -1.13 -6.96
N HIS A 47 -2.94 -0.89 -5.64
CA HIS A 47 -3.49 0.32 -5.04
C HIS A 47 -2.47 1.42 -4.77
N LEU A 48 -1.24 1.30 -5.29
CA LEU A 48 -0.15 2.25 -5.00
C LEU A 48 -0.51 3.70 -5.37
N PHE A 49 -1.28 3.87 -6.44
CA PHE A 49 -1.70 5.18 -6.97
C PHE A 49 -3.16 5.52 -6.65
N ASN A 50 -3.85 4.67 -5.89
CA ASN A 50 -5.24 4.90 -5.53
C ASN A 50 -5.31 5.68 -4.21
N TYR A 51 -6.26 6.61 -4.10
CA TYR A 51 -6.55 7.29 -2.84
C TYR A 51 -7.37 6.36 -1.94
N ILE A 52 -6.68 5.48 -1.21
CA ILE A 52 -7.31 4.54 -0.27
C ILE A 52 -6.64 4.55 1.09
N ASN A 53 -7.41 4.26 2.15
CA ASN A 53 -6.83 3.93 3.43
C ASN A 53 -6.38 2.46 3.44
N LEU A 54 -5.10 2.24 3.11
CA LEU A 54 -4.51 0.91 2.97
C LEU A 54 -4.75 -0.01 4.18
N MET A 55 -4.67 0.51 5.41
CA MET A 55 -4.85 -0.31 6.61
C MET A 55 -6.32 -0.76 6.76
N ARG A 56 -7.29 0.13 6.50
CA ARG A 56 -8.71 -0.24 6.51
C ARG A 56 -9.03 -1.25 5.41
N PHE A 57 -8.50 -1.03 4.20
CA PHE A 57 -8.64 -1.94 3.08
C PHE A 57 -8.14 -3.34 3.40
N LEU A 58 -6.92 -3.47 3.92
CA LEU A 58 -6.30 -4.76 4.20
C LEU A 58 -6.99 -5.52 5.35
N GLU A 59 -7.74 -4.85 6.23
CA GLU A 59 -8.59 -5.53 7.23
C GLU A 59 -9.92 -5.99 6.62
N ASN A 60 -10.52 -5.19 5.73
CA ASN A 60 -11.82 -5.47 5.11
C ASN A 60 -11.79 -5.19 3.59
N PRO A 61 -11.15 -6.04 2.78
CA PRO A 61 -10.97 -5.79 1.35
C PRO A 61 -12.28 -5.77 0.56
N GLU A 62 -13.34 -6.38 1.11
CA GLU A 62 -14.68 -6.44 0.52
C GLU A 62 -15.55 -5.23 0.86
N LYS A 63 -15.02 -4.25 1.61
CA LYS A 63 -15.76 -3.05 2.04
C LYS A 63 -15.06 -1.76 1.61
N ASP A 64 -14.14 -1.85 0.64
CA ASP A 64 -13.25 -0.75 0.27
C ASP A 64 -14.00 0.47 -0.34
N TRP A 65 -15.22 0.26 -0.84
CA TRP A 65 -16.10 1.29 -1.38
C TRP A 65 -16.94 2.03 -0.34
N ILE A 66 -16.84 1.69 0.95
CA ILE A 66 -17.46 2.50 1.99
C ILE A 66 -16.58 3.75 2.17
N ILE A 67 -16.76 4.70 1.25
CA ILE A 67 -16.33 6.09 1.45
C ILE A 67 -16.96 6.51 2.77
N ASP A 68 -16.13 6.87 3.75
CA ASP A 68 -16.60 7.47 4.99
C ASP A 68 -17.37 8.73 4.56
N LYS A 69 -18.71 8.68 4.50
CA LYS A 69 -19.55 9.82 4.10
C LYS A 69 -19.21 11.08 4.89
N ALA A 70 -18.65 10.90 6.09
CA ALA A 70 -18.13 11.94 6.95
C ALA A 70 -17.06 12.85 6.29
N GLU A 71 -16.19 12.34 5.41
CA GLU A 71 -15.14 13.15 4.77
C GLU A 71 -15.67 13.92 3.55
N SER A 72 -16.65 13.34 2.84
CA SER A 72 -17.33 14.03 1.73
C SER A 72 -18.26 15.14 2.22
N GLU A 73 -18.88 15.01 3.39
CA GLU A 73 -19.72 16.06 3.98
C GLU A 73 -18.91 17.28 4.47
N GLN A 74 -17.67 17.07 4.95
CA GLN A 74 -16.77 18.16 5.35
C GLN A 74 -16.27 19.02 4.17
N LEU A 75 -16.18 18.46 2.96
CA LEU A 75 -15.85 19.22 1.75
C LEU A 75 -17.04 20.04 1.22
N VAL A 76 -18.27 19.58 1.46
CA VAL A 76 -19.49 20.29 1.04
C VAL A 76 -19.87 21.42 2.01
N PHE A 77 -19.52 21.31 3.30
CA PHE A 77 -19.81 22.34 4.30
C PHE A 77 -18.87 23.56 4.27
N ASN A 78 -17.80 23.51 3.47
CA ASN A 78 -16.81 24.58 3.30
C ASN A 78 -16.93 25.33 1.95
N LEU A 79 -18.03 25.10 1.21
CA LEU A 79 -18.47 25.84 0.02
C LEU A 79 -19.81 26.53 0.30
#